data_AF-X1R8J8-F1
#
_entry.id   AF-X1R8J8-F1
#
_cell.length_a   1.000
_cell.length_b   1.000
_cell.length_c   1.000
_cell.angle_alpha   90.00
_cell.angle_beta   90.00
_cell.angle_gamma   90.00
#
_symmetry.space_group_name_H-M   'P 1'
#
loop_
_entity.id
_entity.type
_entity.pdbx_description
1 polymer ?
#
loop_
_entity_poly.entity_id
_entity_poly.type
_entity_poly.pdbx_seq_one_letter_code
_entity_poly.pdbx_strand_id
1 'polypeptide(L)'
;MELNPQTIFKEYCNELLDKSSATNLLISIIENYEEDIIRADSINILGKMNLKDENLFNFFENIFLSDSSEIVRNASANYIGKNYLNSTLTLFKWAIQHETSYNCLITVIKYLVKMNSRDSKLILIEQVKKIKKIQFLSIEKGFENKKYKKSLKALLKTNRIKNFATTEVAEILINYLTIKHLIEKISNVYFELDPDTLLVEKLDLSDYLEFEVKGTPWGWKNNIREISEISGLHNLYHLKRLDLSNNQIKSVKGLVILKNLTHLILSNNKISDLVNLKYLKQLPKLQYLDLCGNSIVEVVKKDDFNPDIRVLLKRYLE
;
A
#
# COMPACT_ATOMS: atom_id res chain seq x y z
N MET A 1 -0.87 -36.53 -7.46
CA MET A 1 -1.87 -35.68 -6.79
C MET A 1 -1.17 -34.37 -6.53
N GLU A 2 -1.65 -33.26 -7.09
CA GLU A 2 -1.05 -31.95 -6.77
C GLU A 2 -1.20 -31.69 -5.28
N LEU A 3 -0.08 -31.41 -4.62
CA LEU A 3 -0.01 -31.07 -3.21
C LEU A 3 -0.59 -29.67 -3.06
N ASN A 4 -1.67 -29.54 -2.30
CA ASN A 4 -2.28 -28.26 -1.99
C ASN A 4 -1.80 -27.76 -0.61
N PRO A 5 -1.21 -26.55 -0.50
CA PRO A 5 -0.70 -26.04 0.77
C PRO A 5 -1.74 -25.99 1.89
N GLN A 6 -2.99 -25.61 1.57
CA GLN A 6 -4.08 -25.52 2.54
C GLN A 6 -4.50 -26.91 3.03
N THR A 7 -4.48 -27.92 2.16
CA THR A 7 -4.75 -29.30 2.56
C THR A 7 -3.70 -29.80 3.53
N ILE A 8 -2.41 -29.56 3.24
CA ILE A 8 -1.30 -29.92 4.13
C ILE A 8 -1.46 -29.24 5.50
N PHE A 9 -1.81 -27.94 5.51
CA PHE A 9 -2.02 -27.21 6.76
C PHE A 9 -3.21 -27.77 7.57
N LYS A 10 -4.30 -28.14 6.88
CA LYS A 10 -5.47 -28.75 7.52
C LYS A 10 -5.13 -30.12 8.12
N GLU A 11 -4.39 -30.96 7.41
CA GLU A 11 -3.95 -32.26 7.91
C GLU A 11 -3.02 -32.12 9.11
N TYR A 12 -2.10 -31.14 9.07
CA TYR A 12 -1.27 -30.78 10.23
C TYR A 12 -2.11 -30.32 11.42
N CYS A 13 -3.09 -29.43 11.22
CA CYS A 13 -4.00 -28.97 12.28
C CYS A 13 -4.86 -30.10 12.88
N ASN A 14 -5.17 -31.12 12.09
CA ASN A 14 -5.95 -32.28 12.52
C ASN A 14 -5.08 -33.43 13.06
N GLU A 15 -3.78 -33.19 13.27
CA GLU A 15 -2.82 -34.20 13.77
C GLU A 15 -2.68 -35.45 12.86
N LEU A 16 -3.12 -35.35 11.59
CA LEU A 16 -2.96 -36.41 10.59
C LEU A 16 -1.56 -36.39 9.96
N LEU A 17 -0.88 -35.26 10.05
CA LEU A 17 0.45 -35.04 9.52
C LEU A 17 1.32 -34.40 10.59
N ASP A 18 2.46 -35.01 10.91
CA ASP A 18 3.38 -34.41 11.87
C ASP A 18 4.03 -33.14 11.30
N LYS A 19 4.57 -32.33 12.21
CA LYS A 19 5.13 -31.02 11.88
C LYS A 19 6.26 -31.10 10.85
N SER A 20 7.14 -32.11 10.96
CA SER A 20 8.29 -32.29 10.07
C SER A 20 7.83 -32.66 8.66
N SER A 21 6.91 -33.62 8.57
CA SER A 21 6.34 -34.04 7.28
C SER A 21 5.60 -32.89 6.58
N ALA A 22 4.79 -32.13 7.32
CA ALA A 22 4.12 -30.95 6.78
C ALA A 22 5.12 -29.89 6.25
N THR A 23 6.21 -29.66 6.98
CA THR A 23 7.29 -28.75 6.54
C THR A 23 7.95 -29.21 5.26
N ASN A 24 8.31 -30.49 5.16
CA ASN A 24 8.98 -31.02 3.97
C ASN A 24 8.08 -30.94 2.74
N LEU A 25 6.79 -31.22 2.87
CA LEU A 25 5.85 -31.07 1.77
C LEU A 25 5.71 -29.61 1.33
N LEU A 26 5.62 -28.66 2.27
CA LEU A 26 5.51 -27.24 1.94
C LEU A 26 6.80 -26.70 1.30
N ILE A 27 7.99 -27.12 1.75
CA ILE A 27 9.27 -26.77 1.12
C ILE A 27 9.32 -27.34 -0.30
N SER A 28 8.91 -28.60 -0.49
CA SER A 28 8.85 -29.22 -1.82
C SER A 28 7.94 -28.43 -2.78
N ILE A 29 6.81 -27.91 -2.30
CA ILE A 29 5.96 -27.03 -3.11
C ILE A 29 6.71 -25.74 -3.49
N ILE A 30 7.36 -25.08 -2.52
CA ILE A 30 8.07 -23.81 -2.75
C ILE A 30 9.18 -23.95 -3.82
N GLU A 31 9.88 -25.09 -3.82
CA GLU A 31 11.01 -25.32 -4.73
C GLU A 31 10.59 -25.80 -6.12
N ASN A 32 9.49 -26.56 -6.24
CA ASN A 32 9.20 -27.31 -7.46
C ASN A 32 7.96 -26.84 -8.22
N TYR A 33 7.10 -26.01 -7.63
CA TYR A 33 5.89 -25.54 -8.32
C TYR A 33 6.22 -24.33 -9.20
N GLU A 34 5.56 -24.22 -10.35
CA GLU A 34 5.68 -23.04 -11.23
C GLU A 34 4.80 -21.88 -10.77
N GLU A 35 3.70 -22.17 -10.06
CA GLU A 35 2.74 -21.16 -9.63
C GLU A 35 3.18 -20.39 -8.39
N ASP A 36 3.62 -19.14 -8.60
CA ASP A 36 4.09 -18.23 -7.54
C ASP A 36 3.11 -18.03 -6.38
N ILE A 37 1.80 -18.02 -6.66
CA ILE A 37 0.77 -17.85 -5.63
C ILE A 37 0.77 -19.06 -4.68
N ILE A 38 0.90 -20.28 -5.22
CA ILE A 38 0.94 -21.52 -4.44
C ILE A 38 2.24 -21.58 -3.62
N ARG A 39 3.37 -21.20 -4.23
CA ARG A 39 4.67 -21.10 -3.53
C ARG A 39 4.58 -20.13 -2.36
N ALA A 40 4.07 -18.90 -2.60
CA ALA A 40 3.92 -17.89 -1.56
C ALA A 40 2.94 -18.29 -0.45
N ASP A 41 1.84 -18.98 -0.78
CA ASP A 41 0.91 -19.51 0.22
C ASP A 41 1.57 -20.56 1.11
N SER A 42 2.42 -21.42 0.54
CA SER A 42 3.22 -22.39 1.29
C SER A 42 4.15 -21.73 2.31
N ILE A 43 4.82 -20.64 1.92
CA ILE A 43 5.66 -19.83 2.83
C ILE A 43 4.82 -19.24 3.97
N ASN A 44 3.65 -18.69 3.65
CA ASN A 44 2.75 -18.09 4.64
C ASN A 44 2.24 -19.14 5.65
N ILE A 45 1.95 -20.36 5.18
CA ILE A 45 1.54 -21.49 6.03
C ILE A 45 2.69 -21.92 6.95
N LEU A 46 3.90 -22.05 6.43
CA LEU A 46 5.08 -22.32 7.27
C LEU A 46 5.22 -21.27 8.39
N GLY A 47 4.94 -20.00 8.08
CA GLY A 47 4.93 -18.90 9.04
C GLY A 47 3.83 -18.97 10.11
N LYS A 48 2.77 -19.75 9.89
CA LYS A 48 1.70 -20.04 10.88
C LYS A 48 2.07 -21.21 11.79
N MET A 49 2.85 -22.18 11.29
CA MET A 49 3.30 -23.36 12.05
C MET A 49 4.37 -23.04 13.12
N ASN A 50 4.84 -21.79 13.19
CA ASN A 50 5.82 -21.29 14.18
C ASN A 50 7.07 -22.17 14.27
N LEU A 51 7.66 -22.48 13.10
CA LEU A 51 8.93 -23.18 13.02
C LEU A 51 10.07 -22.18 13.00
N LYS A 52 11.11 -22.49 13.78
CA LYS A 52 12.33 -21.71 13.84
C LYS A 52 13.51 -22.68 13.83
N ASP A 53 14.17 -22.73 12.69
CA ASP A 53 15.46 -23.41 12.50
C ASP A 53 16.37 -22.52 11.65
N GLU A 54 17.69 -22.63 11.83
CA GLU A 54 18.69 -21.88 11.07
C GLU A 54 18.64 -22.22 9.58
N ASN A 55 18.38 -23.48 9.21
CA ASN A 55 18.23 -23.88 7.81
C ASN A 55 17.08 -23.14 7.12
N LEU A 56 15.96 -22.93 7.83
CA LEU A 56 14.82 -22.19 7.31
C LEU A 56 15.15 -20.71 7.14
N PHE A 57 15.94 -20.11 8.02
CA PHE A 57 16.38 -18.73 7.82
C PHE A 57 17.17 -18.59 6.52
N ASN A 58 18.19 -19.43 6.31
CA ASN A 58 19.04 -19.38 5.11
C ASN A 58 18.24 -19.67 3.83
N PHE A 59 17.31 -20.64 3.89
CA PHE A 59 16.41 -20.96 2.78
C PHE A 59 15.58 -19.75 2.36
N PHE A 60 14.93 -19.08 3.31
CA PHE A 60 14.10 -17.92 3.03
C PHE A 60 14.91 -16.65 2.72
N GLU A 61 16.09 -16.48 3.30
CA GLU A 61 17.01 -15.42 2.91
C GLU A 61 17.36 -15.53 1.42
N ASN A 62 17.73 -16.73 0.95
CA ASN A 62 18.02 -16.97 -0.47
C ASN A 62 16.83 -16.65 -1.36
N ILE A 63 15.64 -17.17 -1.02
CA ILE A 63 14.41 -16.86 -1.77
C ILE A 63 14.16 -15.35 -1.81
N PHE A 64 14.29 -14.66 -0.68
CA PHE A 64 14.05 -13.22 -0.64
C PHE A 64 15.06 -12.44 -1.49
N LEU A 65 16.30 -12.90 -1.59
CA LEU A 65 17.35 -12.19 -2.33
C LEU A 65 17.33 -12.48 -3.84
N SER A 66 16.86 -13.65 -4.28
CA SER A 66 17.09 -14.12 -5.66
C SER A 66 15.86 -14.61 -6.41
N ASP A 67 14.72 -14.85 -5.76
CA ASP A 67 13.55 -15.37 -6.46
C ASP A 67 13.02 -14.35 -7.48
N SER A 68 12.64 -14.81 -8.68
CA SER A 68 12.13 -13.93 -9.74
C SER A 68 10.79 -13.31 -9.37
N SER A 69 9.97 -14.00 -8.57
CA SER A 69 8.63 -13.58 -8.21
C SER A 69 8.62 -12.65 -7.01
N GLU A 70 8.11 -11.43 -7.21
CA GLU A 70 7.99 -10.47 -6.11
C GLU A 70 7.03 -10.92 -5.00
N ILE A 71 6.03 -11.75 -5.33
CA ILE A 71 5.06 -12.26 -4.36
C ILE A 71 5.75 -13.29 -3.45
N VAL A 72 6.56 -14.17 -4.03
CA VAL A 72 7.35 -15.17 -3.30
C VAL A 72 8.44 -14.49 -2.45
N ARG A 73 9.17 -13.53 -3.02
CA ARG A 73 10.14 -12.70 -2.28
C ARG A 73 9.49 -12.00 -1.08
N ASN A 74 8.32 -11.38 -1.28
CA ASN A 74 7.60 -10.68 -0.22
C ASN A 74 7.08 -11.63 0.88
N ALA A 75 6.61 -12.83 0.52
CA ALA A 75 6.22 -13.85 1.48
C ALA A 75 7.43 -14.30 2.32
N SER A 76 8.57 -14.50 1.67
CA SER A 76 9.83 -14.86 2.32
C SER A 76 10.32 -13.76 3.28
N ALA A 77 10.32 -12.51 2.85
CA ALA A 77 10.63 -11.34 3.68
C ALA A 77 9.73 -11.24 4.93
N ASN A 78 8.44 -11.57 4.76
CA ASN A 78 7.50 -11.62 5.89
C ASN A 78 7.80 -12.76 6.86
N TYR A 79 8.13 -13.95 6.35
CA TYR A 79 8.49 -15.08 7.17
C TYR A 79 9.74 -14.77 8.03
N ILE A 80 10.82 -14.31 7.40
CA ILE A 80 12.08 -14.03 8.11
C ILE A 80 11.93 -12.87 9.11
N GLY A 81 11.26 -11.77 8.73
CA GLY A 81 11.05 -10.63 9.62
C GLY A 81 10.16 -10.97 10.82
N LYS A 82 9.19 -11.89 10.66
CA LYS A 82 8.34 -12.35 11.75
C LYS A 82 9.09 -13.26 12.72
N ASN A 83 9.88 -14.20 12.20
CA ASN A 83 10.46 -15.29 12.99
C ASN A 83 11.87 -15.01 13.52
N TYR A 84 12.65 -14.19 12.81
CA TYR A 84 14.09 -13.95 13.04
C TYR A 84 14.43 -12.46 13.09
N LEU A 85 13.54 -11.62 13.63
CA LEU A 85 13.66 -10.15 13.62
C LEU A 85 15.07 -9.65 13.97
N ASN A 86 15.70 -10.19 15.02
CA ASN A 86 17.01 -9.74 15.49
C ASN A 86 18.16 -10.06 14.52
N SER A 87 18.00 -11.06 13.65
CA SER A 87 19.02 -11.48 12.67
C SER A 87 18.87 -10.78 11.31
N THR A 88 17.76 -10.08 11.08
CA THR A 88 17.42 -9.53 9.75
C THR A 88 17.98 -8.15 9.44
N LEU A 89 18.67 -7.48 10.38
CA LEU A 89 19.11 -6.09 10.20
C LEU A 89 20.01 -5.91 8.97
N THR A 90 21.02 -6.78 8.80
CA THR A 90 21.96 -6.73 7.67
C THR A 90 21.24 -7.00 6.35
N LEU A 91 20.40 -8.03 6.32
CA LEU A 91 19.60 -8.40 5.17
C LEU A 91 18.66 -7.26 4.73
N PHE A 92 17.91 -6.69 5.66
CA PHE A 92 16.98 -5.58 5.40
C PHE A 92 17.69 -4.27 5.06
N LYS A 93 18.90 -4.03 5.60
CA LYS A 93 19.77 -2.92 5.18
C LYS A 93 20.19 -3.06 3.73
N TRP A 94 20.49 -4.27 3.27
CA TRP A 94 20.80 -4.54 1.87
C TRP A 94 19.55 -4.39 1.01
N ALA A 95 18.46 -5.07 1.37
CA ALA A 95 17.24 -5.13 0.58
C ALA A 95 16.62 -3.75 0.34
N ILE A 96 16.58 -2.86 1.35
CA ILE A 96 16.00 -1.52 1.17
C ILE A 96 16.75 -0.65 0.13
N GLN A 97 17.96 -1.05 -0.28
CA GLN A 97 18.78 -0.33 -1.25
C GLN A 97 18.72 -0.93 -2.66
N HIS A 98 18.38 -2.21 -2.77
CA HIS A 98 18.51 -2.99 -4.00
C HIS A 98 17.21 -3.64 -4.49
N GLU A 99 16.24 -3.87 -3.59
CA GLU A 99 14.92 -4.36 -3.97
C GLU A 99 14.13 -3.28 -4.69
N THR A 100 13.38 -3.69 -5.70
CA THR A 100 12.59 -2.81 -6.57
C THR A 100 11.09 -3.01 -6.37
N SER A 101 10.66 -4.18 -5.87
CA SER A 101 9.26 -4.45 -5.61
C SER A 101 8.72 -3.57 -4.48
N TYR A 102 7.62 -2.88 -4.78
CA TYR A 102 6.89 -2.06 -3.81
C TYR A 102 6.55 -2.86 -2.54
N ASN A 103 5.96 -4.05 -2.68
CA ASN A 103 5.50 -4.83 -1.54
C ASN A 103 6.67 -5.32 -0.67
N CYS A 104 7.75 -5.80 -1.28
CA CYS A 104 8.96 -6.18 -0.55
C CYS A 104 9.55 -4.99 0.24
N LEU A 105 9.65 -3.81 -0.38
CA LEU A 105 10.15 -2.60 0.29
C LEU A 105 9.28 -2.18 1.46
N ILE A 106 7.95 -2.22 1.32
CA ILE A 106 7.02 -1.93 2.43
C ILE A 106 7.21 -2.94 3.57
N THR A 107 7.36 -4.22 3.26
CA THR A 107 7.64 -5.28 4.25
C THR A 107 8.96 -5.03 4.98
N VAL A 108 10.03 -4.71 4.26
CA VAL A 108 11.34 -4.38 4.84
C VAL A 108 11.24 -3.20 5.80
N ILE A 109 10.59 -2.10 5.38
CA ILE A 109 10.41 -0.91 6.22
C ILE A 109 9.60 -1.25 7.47
N LYS A 110 8.51 -2.01 7.35
CA LYS A 110 7.69 -2.46 8.48
C LYS A 110 8.52 -3.20 9.52
N TYR A 111 9.41 -4.11 9.11
CA TYR A 111 10.24 -4.83 10.07
C TYR A 111 11.39 -3.99 10.63
N LEU A 112 11.96 -3.06 9.87
CA LEU A 112 12.92 -2.07 10.40
C LEU A 112 12.28 -1.20 11.49
N VAL A 113 11.01 -0.80 11.32
CA VAL A 113 10.23 -0.13 12.38
C VAL A 113 10.04 -1.05 13.57
N LYS A 114 9.65 -2.32 13.33
CA LYS A 114 9.42 -3.30 14.40
C LYS A 114 10.69 -3.58 15.23
N MET A 115 11.87 -3.58 14.62
CA MET A 115 13.15 -3.68 15.36
C MET A 115 13.34 -2.54 16.34
N ASN A 116 12.84 -1.34 15.99
CA ASN A 116 12.93 -0.11 16.78
C ASN A 116 14.33 0.17 17.35
N SER A 117 15.39 -0.10 16.58
CA SER A 117 16.77 0.11 17.00
C SER A 117 17.33 1.42 16.44
N ARG A 118 18.42 1.90 17.04
CA ARG A 118 19.14 3.07 16.53
C ARG A 118 19.58 2.86 15.07
N ASP A 119 20.08 1.67 14.76
CA ASP A 119 20.57 1.34 13.42
C ASP A 119 19.44 1.26 12.40
N SER A 120 18.29 0.65 12.75
CA SER A 120 17.15 0.60 11.84
C SER A 120 16.60 2.00 11.54
N LYS A 121 16.55 2.88 12.55
CA LYS A 121 16.21 4.31 12.35
C LYS A 121 17.22 5.01 11.44
N LEU A 122 18.52 4.79 11.60
CA LEU A 122 19.54 5.39 10.75
C LEU A 122 19.42 4.94 9.29
N ILE A 123 19.18 3.65 9.05
CA ILE A 123 18.93 3.08 7.72
C ILE A 123 17.75 3.78 7.02
N LEU A 124 16.64 3.98 7.74
CA LEU A 124 15.46 4.67 7.22
C LEU A 124 15.73 6.15 6.92
N ILE A 125 16.43 6.86 7.83
CA ILE A 125 16.83 8.26 7.61
C ILE A 125 17.70 8.40 6.36
N GLU A 126 18.62 7.46 6.13
CA GLU A 126 19.45 7.45 4.92
C GLU A 126 18.63 7.31 3.65
N GLN A 127 17.61 6.44 3.63
CA GLN A 127 16.73 6.32 2.46
C GLN A 127 15.91 7.60 2.24
N VAL A 128 15.37 8.21 3.30
CA VAL A 128 14.65 9.49 3.18
C VAL A 128 15.56 10.60 2.63
N LYS A 129 16.84 10.63 3.03
CA LYS A 129 17.82 11.58 2.46
C LYS A 129 18.07 11.36 0.98
N LYS A 130 18.05 10.11 0.49
CA LYS A 130 18.21 9.79 -0.94
C LYS A 130 17.07 10.35 -1.79
N ILE A 131 15.84 10.42 -1.27
CA ILE A 131 14.67 10.97 -1.99
C ILE A 131 14.97 12.36 -2.55
N LYS A 132 15.66 13.23 -1.80
CA LYS A 132 16.01 14.59 -2.25
C LYS A 132 16.90 14.61 -3.51
N LYS A 133 17.65 13.54 -3.77
CA LYS A 133 18.53 13.42 -4.95
C LYS A 133 17.81 12.84 -6.17
N ILE A 134 16.66 12.19 -5.99
CA ILE A 134 15.90 11.56 -7.07
C ILE A 134 15.17 12.65 -7.86
N GLN A 135 15.39 12.69 -9.18
CA GLN A 135 14.79 13.70 -10.07
C GLN A 135 13.34 13.36 -10.44
N PHE A 136 13.07 12.11 -10.78
CA PHE A 136 11.76 11.66 -11.26
C PHE A 136 11.16 10.61 -10.32
N LEU A 137 9.85 10.71 -10.08
CA LEU A 137 9.06 9.63 -9.48
C LEU A 137 8.83 8.53 -10.52
N SER A 138 8.51 8.90 -11.76
CA SER A 138 8.50 7.99 -12.91
C SER A 138 9.23 8.64 -14.08
N ILE A 139 10.29 7.98 -14.55
CA ILE A 139 11.04 8.44 -15.73
C ILE A 139 10.17 8.27 -16.99
N GLU A 140 9.52 7.11 -17.12
CA GLU A 140 8.64 6.77 -18.24
C GLU A 140 7.52 7.79 -18.44
N LYS A 141 6.88 8.24 -17.36
CA LYS A 141 5.80 9.22 -17.40
C LYS A 141 6.28 10.68 -17.29
N GLY A 142 7.60 10.91 -17.22
CA GLY A 142 8.17 12.25 -17.00
C GLY A 142 7.74 12.91 -15.68
N PHE A 143 7.23 12.15 -14.71
CA PHE A 143 6.67 12.69 -13.47
C PHE A 143 7.80 13.08 -12.51
N GLU A 144 8.00 14.37 -12.30
CA GLU A 144 9.09 14.88 -11.47
C GLU A 144 8.83 14.78 -9.96
N ASN A 145 9.91 14.56 -9.20
CA ASN A 145 9.90 14.52 -7.73
C ASN A 145 9.99 15.92 -7.08
N LYS A 146 9.43 16.95 -7.71
CA LYS A 146 9.53 18.36 -7.28
C LYS A 146 8.98 18.58 -5.86
N LYS A 147 7.82 17.98 -5.55
CA LYS A 147 7.10 18.15 -4.28
C LYS A 147 7.91 17.65 -3.08
N TYR A 148 8.31 16.38 -3.05
CA TYR A 148 9.16 15.85 -1.96
C TYR A 148 10.52 16.53 -1.91
N LYS A 149 11.17 16.84 -3.04
CA LYS A 149 12.46 17.57 -3.04
C LYS A 149 12.36 18.92 -2.33
N LYS A 150 11.29 19.68 -2.61
CA LYS A 150 11.03 20.98 -1.97
C LYS A 150 10.80 20.81 -0.47
N SER A 151 9.89 19.92 -0.06
CA SER A 151 9.57 19.73 1.36
C SER A 151 10.74 19.17 2.18
N LEU A 152 11.49 18.20 1.63
CA LEU A 152 12.68 17.64 2.29
C LEU A 152 13.83 18.63 2.39
N LYS A 153 13.91 19.67 1.54
CA LYS A 153 15.01 20.64 1.58
C LYS A 153 15.08 21.35 2.93
N ALA A 154 13.95 21.79 3.47
CA ALA A 154 13.87 22.49 4.75
C ALA A 154 14.17 21.55 5.94
N LEU A 155 13.56 20.35 5.93
CA LEU A 155 13.73 19.34 6.97
C LEU A 155 15.20 18.88 7.07
N LEU A 156 15.85 18.64 5.94
CA LEU A 156 17.23 18.18 5.89
C LEU A 156 18.24 19.30 6.16
N LYS A 157 17.94 20.56 5.83
CA LYS A 157 18.81 21.72 6.15
C LYS A 157 18.95 21.90 7.66
N THR A 158 17.86 21.73 8.40
CA THR A 158 17.82 21.88 9.87
C THR A 158 18.18 20.59 10.61
N ASN A 159 18.43 19.49 9.88
CA ASN A 159 18.67 18.15 10.42
C ASN A 159 17.58 17.66 11.39
N ARG A 160 16.38 18.26 11.36
CA ARG A 160 15.24 17.97 12.25
C ARG A 160 14.77 16.52 12.14
N ILE A 161 14.99 15.87 11.00
CA ILE A 161 14.65 14.46 10.78
C ILE A 161 15.27 13.50 11.82
N LYS A 162 16.39 13.87 12.46
CA LYS A 162 16.99 13.03 13.52
C LYS A 162 16.11 12.94 14.77
N ASN A 163 15.26 13.95 15.00
CA ASN A 163 14.38 14.02 16.17
C ASN A 163 13.09 13.23 15.98
N PHE A 164 12.78 12.81 14.75
CA PHE A 164 11.57 12.05 14.44
C PHE A 164 11.68 10.64 15.02
N ALA A 165 10.57 10.07 15.48
CA ALA A 165 10.49 8.65 15.83
C ALA A 165 10.77 7.77 14.60
N THR A 166 11.16 6.51 14.83
CA THR A 166 11.41 5.53 13.76
C THR A 166 10.17 5.36 12.87
N THR A 167 8.99 5.38 13.47
CA THR A 167 7.69 5.33 12.77
C THR A 167 7.47 6.53 11.85
N GLU A 168 7.70 7.76 12.33
CA GLU A 168 7.53 8.98 11.54
C GLU A 168 8.47 9.00 10.31
N VAL A 169 9.73 8.56 10.48
CA VAL A 169 10.68 8.45 9.35
C VAL A 169 10.21 7.39 8.34
N ALA A 170 9.73 6.25 8.83
CA ALA A 170 9.22 5.19 7.98
C ALA A 170 7.97 5.62 7.19
N GLU A 171 7.08 6.39 7.81
CA GLU A 171 5.85 6.86 7.17
C GLU A 171 6.11 7.77 5.98
N ILE A 172 7.09 8.67 6.10
CA ILE A 172 7.55 9.51 4.98
C ILE A 172 8.02 8.63 3.82
N LEU A 173 8.82 7.60 4.12
CA LEU A 173 9.36 6.70 3.11
C LEU A 173 8.26 5.83 2.46
N ILE A 174 7.34 5.31 3.27
CA ILE A 174 6.19 4.53 2.82
C ILE A 174 5.26 5.37 1.93
N ASN A 175 4.98 6.62 2.32
CA ASN A 175 4.16 7.55 1.52
C ASN A 175 4.85 7.85 0.18
N TYR A 176 6.15 8.11 0.21
CA TYR A 176 6.94 8.32 -1.00
C TYR A 176 6.88 7.12 -1.95
N LEU A 177 7.15 5.91 -1.44
CA LEU A 177 7.11 4.68 -2.24
C LEU A 177 5.70 4.39 -2.78
N THR A 178 4.67 4.65 -1.97
CA THR A 178 3.28 4.45 -2.38
C THR A 178 2.90 5.40 -3.51
N ILE A 179 3.23 6.69 -3.40
CA ILE A 179 2.99 7.65 -4.50
C ILE A 179 3.76 7.26 -5.76
N LYS A 180 5.03 6.85 -5.62
CA LYS A 180 5.81 6.35 -6.75
C LYS A 180 5.13 5.17 -7.44
N HIS A 181 4.69 4.18 -6.67
CA HIS A 181 3.98 2.99 -7.15
C HIS A 181 2.66 3.35 -7.84
N LEU A 182 1.86 4.24 -7.23
CA LEU A 182 0.61 4.71 -7.82
C LEU A 182 0.85 5.45 -9.13
N ILE A 183 1.86 6.31 -9.22
CA ILE A 183 2.21 7.00 -10.47
C ILE A 183 2.60 6.00 -11.56
N GLU A 184 3.28 4.90 -11.24
CA GLU A 184 3.63 3.87 -12.23
C GLU A 184 2.37 3.13 -12.71
N LYS A 185 1.44 2.79 -11.81
CA LYS A 185 0.27 1.94 -12.11
C LYS A 185 -0.96 2.70 -12.61
N ILE A 186 -1.17 3.93 -12.18
CA ILE A 186 -2.35 4.75 -12.45
C ILE A 186 -1.94 5.89 -13.38
N SER A 187 -2.79 6.21 -14.35
CA SER A 187 -2.50 7.20 -15.40
C SER A 187 -2.44 8.62 -14.83
N ASN A 188 -3.48 9.03 -14.10
CA ASN A 188 -3.63 10.36 -13.53
C ASN A 188 -3.52 10.28 -12.01
N VAL A 189 -2.41 10.79 -11.49
CA VAL A 189 -2.15 10.88 -10.06
C VAL A 189 -1.69 12.28 -9.72
N TYR A 190 -2.50 12.97 -8.93
CA TYR A 190 -2.10 14.21 -8.28
C TYR A 190 -2.12 14.04 -6.76
N PHE A 191 -1.18 14.69 -6.08
CA PHE A 191 -1.11 14.63 -4.62
C PHE A 191 -0.57 15.92 -4.03
N GLU A 192 -0.94 16.21 -2.79
CA GLU A 192 -0.33 17.25 -1.97
C GLU A 192 0.25 16.66 -0.69
N LEU A 193 1.33 17.26 -0.23
CA LEU A 193 1.98 16.90 1.03
C LEU A 193 1.58 17.90 2.10
N ASP A 194 1.33 17.40 3.29
CA ASP A 194 1.30 18.23 4.49
C ASP A 194 2.69 18.87 4.68
N PRO A 195 2.79 20.20 4.81
CA PRO A 195 4.07 20.91 4.82
C PRO A 195 4.92 20.62 6.06
N ASP A 196 4.31 20.19 7.17
CA ASP A 196 4.98 19.97 8.45
C ASP A 196 5.44 18.53 8.61
N THR A 197 4.62 17.57 8.18
CA THR A 197 4.86 16.13 8.33
C THR A 197 5.46 15.46 7.10
N LEU A 198 5.33 16.09 5.91
CA LEU A 198 5.72 15.56 4.60
C LEU A 198 4.91 14.33 4.17
N LEU A 199 3.79 14.05 4.83
CA LEU A 199 2.90 12.94 4.52
C LEU A 199 1.86 13.37 3.49
N VAL A 200 1.33 12.42 2.73
CA VAL A 200 0.31 12.71 1.71
C VAL A 200 -1.00 13.06 2.40
N GLU A 201 -1.46 14.29 2.22
CA GLU A 201 -2.69 14.79 2.82
C GLU A 201 -3.86 14.79 1.82
N LYS A 202 -3.54 15.04 0.54
CA LYS A 202 -4.52 15.01 -0.55
C LYS A 202 -4.04 14.10 -1.66
N LEU A 203 -4.96 13.32 -2.20
CA LEU A 203 -4.73 12.43 -3.32
C LEU A 203 -5.91 12.57 -4.27
N ASP A 204 -5.60 12.83 -5.52
CA ASP A 204 -6.56 12.95 -6.61
C ASP A 204 -6.20 11.90 -7.66
N LEU A 205 -7.14 10.97 -7.81
CA LEU A 205 -7.16 9.88 -8.77
C LEU A 205 -8.43 10.00 -9.63
N SER A 206 -8.98 11.21 -9.77
CA SER A 206 -10.11 11.46 -10.65
C SER A 206 -9.75 11.08 -12.09
N ASP A 207 -10.76 10.59 -12.80
CA ASP A 207 -10.65 10.34 -14.23
C ASP A 207 -10.99 11.61 -15.03
N TYR A 208 -10.34 12.73 -14.69
CA TYR A 208 -10.55 14.02 -15.35
C TYR A 208 -9.25 14.54 -15.96
N LEU A 209 -9.34 14.99 -17.22
CA LEU A 209 -8.30 15.75 -17.89
C LEU A 209 -8.56 17.23 -17.60
N GLU A 210 -8.15 17.72 -16.43
CA GLU A 210 -8.43 19.13 -16.09
C GLU A 210 -7.74 20.12 -17.03
N PHE A 211 -6.76 19.66 -17.80
CA PHE A 211 -6.20 20.40 -18.90
C PHE A 211 -5.91 19.45 -20.07
N GLU A 212 -6.59 19.66 -21.20
CA GLU A 212 -6.03 19.35 -22.52
C GLU A 212 -4.77 20.20 -22.72
N VAL A 213 -3.69 19.89 -21.99
CA VAL A 213 -2.40 20.51 -22.26
C VAL A 213 -1.96 19.94 -23.60
N LYS A 214 -1.82 20.78 -24.63
CA LYS A 214 -1.15 20.39 -25.89
C LYS A 214 0.13 19.62 -25.55
N GLY A 215 0.12 18.31 -25.82
CA GLY A 215 1.25 17.41 -25.52
C GLY A 215 0.97 16.30 -24.49
N THR A 216 -0.16 16.30 -23.78
CA THR A 216 -0.62 15.09 -23.06
C THR A 216 -1.14 14.08 -24.07
N PRO A 217 -0.62 12.85 -24.12
CA PRO A 217 -1.13 11.82 -25.01
C PRO A 217 -2.63 11.63 -24.77
N TRP A 218 -3.42 11.75 -25.84
CA TRP A 218 -4.85 11.46 -25.81
C TRP A 218 -5.09 10.08 -25.20
N GLY A 219 -5.94 9.96 -24.17
CA GLY A 219 -6.43 8.66 -23.69
C GLY A 219 -5.98 8.18 -22.29
N TRP A 220 -5.36 9.03 -21.47
CA TRP A 220 -5.01 8.65 -20.10
C TRP A 220 -6.22 8.77 -19.17
N LYS A 221 -7.03 7.71 -19.16
CA LYS A 221 -8.12 7.53 -18.22
C LYS A 221 -7.71 6.63 -17.06
N ASN A 222 -8.19 6.93 -15.86
CA ASN A 222 -7.96 6.08 -14.70
C ASN A 222 -8.83 4.82 -14.73
N ASN A 223 -10.10 4.93 -15.11
CA ASN A 223 -11.03 3.79 -15.23
C ASN A 223 -11.09 2.86 -14.00
N ILE A 224 -10.80 3.35 -12.79
CA ILE A 224 -10.71 2.52 -11.58
C ILE A 224 -12.08 1.88 -11.31
N ARG A 225 -12.15 0.55 -11.19
CA ARG A 225 -13.42 -0.15 -10.91
C ARG A 225 -13.55 -0.56 -9.46
N GLU A 226 -12.43 -0.85 -8.82
CA GLU A 226 -12.38 -1.27 -7.43
C GLU A 226 -11.28 -0.56 -6.65
N ILE A 227 -11.53 -0.30 -5.36
CA ILE A 227 -10.54 0.34 -4.47
C ILE A 227 -9.26 -0.52 -4.33
N SER A 228 -9.37 -1.84 -4.51
CA SER A 228 -8.24 -2.79 -4.53
C SER A 228 -7.22 -2.52 -5.64
N GLU A 229 -7.62 -1.86 -6.74
CA GLU A 229 -6.70 -1.46 -7.82
C GLU A 229 -5.74 -0.35 -7.38
N ILE A 230 -6.10 0.41 -6.33
CA ILE A 230 -5.27 1.46 -5.73
C ILE A 230 -4.32 0.83 -4.71
N SER A 231 -3.40 0.00 -5.21
CA SER A 231 -2.41 -0.71 -4.40
C SER A 231 -1.65 0.23 -3.48
N GLY A 232 -1.65 -0.08 -2.18
CA GLY A 232 -0.98 0.74 -1.17
C GLY A 232 -1.82 1.88 -0.57
N LEU A 233 -3.08 2.08 -0.98
CA LEU A 233 -3.92 3.16 -0.43
C LEU A 233 -4.00 3.11 1.11
N HIS A 234 -3.98 1.92 1.71
CA HIS A 234 -3.97 1.72 3.15
C HIS A 234 -2.75 2.31 3.87
N ASN A 235 -1.65 2.51 3.15
CA ASN A 235 -0.44 3.12 3.68
C ASN A 235 -0.53 4.65 3.77
N LEU A 236 -1.52 5.26 3.13
CA LEU A 236 -1.79 6.70 3.16
C LEU A 236 -2.79 7.04 4.27
N TYR A 237 -2.55 6.54 5.49
CA TYR A 237 -3.53 6.60 6.57
C TYR A 237 -3.82 8.01 7.11
N HIS A 238 -2.96 8.99 6.81
CA HIS A 238 -3.13 10.41 7.12
C HIS A 238 -3.93 11.18 6.06
N LEU A 239 -4.33 10.51 4.98
CA LEU A 239 -5.05 11.13 3.88
C LEU A 239 -6.33 11.81 4.38
N LYS A 240 -6.46 13.11 4.13
CA LYS A 240 -7.62 13.92 4.52
C LYS A 240 -8.55 14.16 3.35
N ARG A 241 -8.02 14.24 2.12
CA ARG A 241 -8.83 14.46 0.92
C ARG A 241 -8.53 13.40 -0.13
N LEU A 242 -9.58 12.77 -0.65
CA LEU A 242 -9.49 11.78 -1.71
C LEU A 242 -10.50 12.12 -2.81
N ASP A 243 -10.00 12.35 -4.02
CA ASP A 243 -10.82 12.47 -5.22
C ASP A 243 -10.71 11.19 -6.06
N LEU A 244 -11.86 10.57 -6.30
CA LEU A 244 -12.04 9.38 -7.12
C LEU A 244 -13.14 9.60 -8.17
N SER A 245 -13.47 10.85 -8.46
CA SER A 245 -14.54 11.20 -9.39
C SER A 245 -14.28 10.67 -10.81
N ASN A 246 -15.35 10.46 -11.57
CA ASN A 246 -15.34 10.04 -12.97
C ASN A 246 -14.77 8.63 -13.24
N ASN A 247 -14.58 7.81 -12.21
CA ASN A 247 -14.15 6.42 -12.35
C ASN A 247 -15.35 5.46 -12.54
N GLN A 248 -15.11 4.15 -12.40
CA GLN A 248 -16.12 3.09 -12.57
C GLN A 248 -16.41 2.36 -11.24
N ILE A 249 -16.21 3.02 -10.11
CA ILE A 249 -16.25 2.40 -8.79
C ILE A 249 -17.68 1.97 -8.43
N LYS A 250 -17.85 0.71 -8.05
CA LYS A 250 -19.13 0.16 -7.57
C LYS A 250 -19.21 0.04 -6.06
N SER A 251 -18.07 -0.19 -5.41
CA SER A 251 -17.97 -0.46 -3.97
C SER A 251 -16.89 0.38 -3.31
N VAL A 252 -17.22 1.01 -2.18
CA VAL A 252 -16.29 1.82 -1.38
C VAL A 252 -15.76 1.09 -0.15
N LYS A 253 -15.97 -0.24 -0.05
CA LYS A 253 -15.55 -1.07 1.09
C LYS A 253 -14.09 -0.85 1.49
N GLY A 254 -13.19 -0.69 0.51
CA GLY A 254 -11.76 -0.50 0.75
C GLY A 254 -11.38 0.85 1.38
N LEU A 255 -12.30 1.83 1.41
CA LEU A 255 -12.00 3.16 1.97
C LEU A 255 -12.13 3.21 3.49
N VAL A 256 -12.79 2.24 4.12
CA VAL A 256 -13.08 2.24 5.57
C VAL A 256 -11.84 2.34 6.46
N ILE A 257 -10.67 2.00 5.94
CA ILE A 257 -9.39 2.08 6.64
C ILE A 257 -8.85 3.51 6.76
N LEU A 258 -9.30 4.44 5.90
CA LEU A 258 -8.81 5.81 5.84
C LEU A 258 -9.56 6.68 6.84
N LYS A 259 -9.33 6.42 8.13
CA LYS A 259 -10.07 7.04 9.24
C LYS A 259 -9.88 8.56 9.36
N ASN A 260 -8.88 9.12 8.68
CA ASN A 260 -8.60 10.55 8.65
C ASN A 260 -9.23 11.31 7.48
N LEU A 261 -9.95 10.63 6.58
CA LEU A 261 -10.65 11.30 5.48
C LEU A 261 -11.69 12.29 6.02
N THR A 262 -11.57 13.52 5.54
CA THR A 262 -12.51 14.63 5.79
C THR A 262 -13.29 14.98 4.53
N HIS A 263 -12.68 14.84 3.35
CA HIS A 263 -13.31 15.13 2.07
C HIS A 263 -13.16 13.92 1.14
N LEU A 264 -14.29 13.43 0.65
CA LEU A 264 -14.34 12.31 -0.28
C LEU A 264 -15.21 12.68 -1.49
N ILE A 265 -14.61 12.68 -2.67
CA ILE A 265 -15.29 12.99 -3.92
C ILE A 265 -15.41 11.70 -4.72
N LEU A 266 -16.64 11.24 -4.93
CA LEU A 266 -16.98 10.00 -5.63
C LEU A 266 -17.95 10.28 -6.79
N SER A 267 -18.11 11.53 -7.21
CA SER A 267 -19.06 11.88 -8.26
C SER A 267 -18.79 11.14 -9.56
N ASN A 268 -19.83 10.83 -10.33
CA ASN A 268 -19.76 10.15 -11.62
C ASN A 268 -19.04 8.79 -11.54
N ASN A 269 -19.43 7.96 -10.58
CA ASN A 269 -19.01 6.56 -10.48
C ASN A 269 -20.19 5.61 -10.77
N LYS A 270 -20.06 4.33 -10.41
CA LYS A 270 -21.10 3.29 -10.59
C LYS A 270 -21.62 2.76 -9.25
N ILE A 271 -21.66 3.62 -8.22
CA ILE A 271 -22.16 3.27 -6.89
C ILE A 271 -23.70 3.21 -6.96
N SER A 272 -24.26 2.02 -6.74
CA SER A 272 -25.72 1.80 -6.78
C SER A 272 -26.24 1.09 -5.54
N ASP A 273 -25.46 0.17 -4.97
CA ASP A 273 -25.87 -0.65 -3.84
C ASP A 273 -25.82 0.13 -2.51
N LEU A 274 -26.90 0.05 -1.72
CA LEU A 274 -27.04 0.64 -0.38
C LEU A 274 -26.03 0.11 0.63
N VAL A 275 -25.40 -1.05 0.40
CA VAL A 275 -24.30 -1.54 1.24
C VAL A 275 -23.17 -0.52 1.36
N ASN A 276 -22.98 0.33 0.34
CA ASN A 276 -21.98 1.40 0.36
C ASN A 276 -22.19 2.42 1.47
N LEU A 277 -23.43 2.69 1.87
CA LEU A 277 -23.72 3.59 3.00
C LEU A 277 -23.12 3.06 4.31
N LYS A 278 -23.14 1.74 4.52
CA LYS A 278 -22.56 1.12 5.72
C LYS A 278 -21.05 1.34 5.79
N TYR A 279 -20.36 1.40 4.65
CA TYR A 279 -18.93 1.69 4.60
C TYR A 279 -18.65 3.18 4.81
N LEU A 280 -19.42 4.06 4.17
CA LEU A 280 -19.27 5.52 4.31
C LEU A 280 -19.49 5.97 5.77
N LYS A 281 -20.45 5.38 6.49
CA LYS A 281 -20.69 5.63 7.92
C LYS A 281 -19.53 5.22 8.83
N GLN A 282 -18.57 4.42 8.35
CA GLN A 282 -17.39 4.01 9.12
C GLN A 282 -16.21 4.99 8.98
N LEU A 283 -16.39 6.12 8.29
CA LEU A 283 -15.41 7.20 8.16
C LEU A 283 -15.72 8.28 9.21
N PRO A 284 -15.09 8.23 10.41
CA PRO A 284 -15.52 9.01 11.57
C PRO A 284 -15.26 10.51 11.45
N LYS A 285 -14.35 10.93 10.56
CA LYS A 285 -13.95 12.32 10.37
C LYS A 285 -14.49 12.93 9.07
N LEU A 286 -15.34 12.21 8.34
CA LEU A 286 -15.87 12.69 7.08
C LEU A 286 -16.72 13.94 7.33
N GLN A 287 -16.49 14.98 6.54
CA GLN A 287 -17.16 16.29 6.63
C GLN A 287 -17.78 16.69 5.29
N TYR A 288 -17.21 16.21 4.18
CA TYR A 288 -17.69 16.46 2.84
C TYR A 288 -17.73 15.16 2.03
N LEU A 289 -18.86 14.91 1.39
CA LEU A 289 -19.09 13.75 0.53
C LEU A 289 -19.82 14.19 -0.74
N ASP A 290 -19.21 13.97 -1.90
CA ASP A 290 -19.87 14.14 -3.20
C ASP A 290 -20.18 12.78 -3.83
N LEU A 291 -21.47 12.48 -4.01
CA LEU A 291 -21.98 11.28 -4.67
C LEU A 291 -22.71 11.59 -5.98
N CYS A 292 -22.73 12.84 -6.45
CA CYS A 292 -23.47 13.24 -7.66
C CYS A 292 -23.16 12.31 -8.85
N GLY A 293 -24.15 11.98 -9.67
CA GLY A 293 -23.92 11.16 -10.86
C GLY A 293 -23.65 9.67 -10.59
N ASN A 294 -23.96 9.18 -9.39
CA ASN A 294 -24.06 7.75 -9.07
C ASN A 294 -25.53 7.33 -8.98
N SER A 295 -25.88 6.09 -9.32
CA SER A 295 -27.27 5.61 -9.24
C SER A 295 -27.82 5.57 -7.80
N ILE A 296 -26.95 5.46 -6.79
CA ILE A 296 -27.37 5.48 -5.37
C ILE A 296 -28.13 6.77 -5.00
N VAL A 297 -27.87 7.90 -5.68
CA VAL A 297 -28.51 9.19 -5.38
C VAL A 297 -30.01 9.22 -5.68
N GLU A 298 -30.52 8.25 -6.43
CA GLU A 298 -31.95 8.11 -6.73
C GLU A 298 -32.75 7.57 -5.54
N VAL A 299 -32.08 6.84 -4.64
CA VAL A 299 -32.72 6.11 -3.53
C VAL A 299 -32.32 6.62 -2.15
N VAL A 300 -31.25 7.43 -2.04
CA VAL A 300 -30.78 7.99 -0.76
C VAL A 300 -31.13 9.47 -0.62
N LYS A 301 -31.27 9.90 0.64
CA LYS A 301 -31.50 11.29 1.06
C LYS A 301 -30.37 11.73 1.99
N LYS A 302 -30.28 13.04 2.23
CA LYS A 302 -29.24 13.60 3.12
C LYS A 302 -29.31 13.01 4.53
N ASP A 303 -30.51 12.75 5.03
CA ASP A 303 -30.74 12.20 6.38
C ASP A 303 -30.28 10.74 6.54
N ASP A 304 -29.96 10.04 5.44
CA ASP A 304 -29.37 8.71 5.50
C ASP A 304 -27.90 8.74 5.97
N PHE A 305 -27.27 9.91 6.01
CA PHE A 305 -25.88 10.14 6.40
C PHE A 305 -25.77 10.79 7.78
N ASN A 306 -24.55 10.90 8.32
CA ASN A 306 -24.33 11.63 9.57
C ASN A 306 -24.66 13.13 9.34
N PRO A 307 -25.48 13.77 10.21
CA PRO A 307 -25.94 15.16 10.03
C PRO A 307 -24.80 16.19 9.93
N ASP A 308 -23.62 15.90 10.47
CA ASP A 308 -22.46 16.80 10.41
C ASP A 308 -21.73 16.79 9.06
N ILE A 309 -22.14 15.90 8.15
CA ILE A 309 -21.53 15.75 6.82
C ILE A 309 -22.29 16.59 5.81
N ARG A 310 -21.56 17.45 5.09
CA ARG A 310 -22.07 18.08 3.86
C ARG A 310 -22.10 17.03 2.73
N VAL A 311 -23.29 16.55 2.41
CA VAL A 311 -23.51 15.58 1.31
C VAL A 311 -24.06 16.24 0.06
N LEU A 312 -23.38 16.03 -1.07
CA LEU A 312 -23.82 16.40 -2.41
C LEU A 312 -24.42 15.18 -3.13
N LEU A 313 -25.70 15.25 -3.48
CA LEU A 313 -26.42 14.20 -4.21
C LEU A 313 -26.80 14.62 -5.64
N LYS A 314 -26.85 15.93 -5.91
CA LYS A 314 -27.09 16.53 -7.23
C LYS A 314 -26.26 17.81 -7.35
N ARG A 315 -25.69 18.06 -8.53
CA ARG A 315 -25.11 19.38 -8.86
C ARG A 315 -26.27 20.30 -9.25
N TYR A 316 -26.38 21.44 -8.58
CA TYR A 316 -27.25 22.50 -9.09
C TYR A 316 -26.59 23.05 -10.35
N LEU A 317 -27.31 23.01 -11.48
CA LEU A 317 -26.97 23.86 -12.61
C LEU A 317 -27.34 25.27 -12.17
N GLU A 318 -26.35 26.11 -11.90
CA GLU A 318 -26.54 27.57 -11.83
C GLU A 318 -26.62 28.14 -13.23
#